data_AF-A0A6P1TK55-F1
#
_entry.id   AF-A0A6P1TK55-F1
#
_cell.length_a   1.000
_cell.length_b   1.000
_cell.length_c   1.000
_cell.angle_alpha   90.00
_cell.angle_beta   90.00
_cell.angle_gamma   90.00
#
_symmetry.space_group_name_H-M   'P 1'
#
loop_
_entity.id
_entity.type
_entity.pdbx_description
1 polymer ?
#
loop_
_entity_poly.entity_id
_entity_poly.type
_entity_poly.pdbx_seq_one_letter_code
_entity_poly.pdbx_strand_id
1 'polypeptide(L)'
;MFSIFLTQRGGILGPIESLLGWILNAIYEFLSLFGIQNVAIVIILFTFIVRGFMIPLTIKQQKFSKLSSKMNPEISKIQAKYKGKKDEVSLRKQQAETQAVYQKYGASPTAGCLPLLITLPIMFALYRVIYNIPAYVHDINQMYSNIAEAIRGTNGYVDIMTSLAEKVNVKASSFNEVTADGIISVNHVIDILSKFKSDQWAELKNNFPSLLTVIDQNYANISSVNRFIGGLNIIDAPGFSFPGILIPILAAGLQFIQGKQTQALNPTDKDNPMSSTMNTMNTVMPIMSGFFCFMLPIGVGIYWVAGSLFAIIQQFIINKHMEKVDVDALIEKNVMKANKRKAKLGIDPNASMEELAKKQTRSIEVPVENVNTSTSNYANAVKKNYEPSDYKKGDESYKAGSISAYANLLNNRNNNKGDK
;
A
#
# COMPACT_ATOMS: atom_id res chain seq x y z
N MET A 1 -13.67 27.13 -9.49
CA MET A 1 -14.64 26.02 -9.49
C MET A 1 -13.85 24.79 -9.90
N PHE A 2 -13.46 23.95 -8.94
CA PHE A 2 -12.55 22.82 -9.16
C PHE A 2 -13.34 21.65 -9.76
N SER A 3 -13.18 21.42 -11.06
CA SER A 3 -13.73 20.25 -11.76
C SER A 3 -12.95 19.01 -11.34
N ILE A 4 -13.51 18.35 -10.33
CA ILE A 4 -13.08 17.08 -9.76
C ILE A 4 -13.29 15.98 -10.81
N PHE A 5 -12.15 15.56 -11.39
CA PHE A 5 -11.82 14.19 -11.79
C PHE A 5 -12.37 13.60 -13.10
N LEU A 6 -11.46 13.55 -14.09
CA LEU A 6 -11.22 12.35 -14.92
C LEU A 6 -11.26 11.10 -14.05
N THR A 7 -11.81 10.01 -14.60
CA THR A 7 -12.22 8.73 -13.97
C THR A 7 -11.41 8.33 -12.74
N GLN A 8 -11.61 9.04 -11.62
CA GLN A 8 -10.99 8.68 -10.37
C GLN A 8 -11.70 7.42 -9.92
N ARG A 9 -10.97 6.32 -9.91
CA ARG A 9 -11.47 5.09 -9.31
C ARG A 9 -11.69 5.36 -7.83
N GLY A 10 -12.94 5.62 -7.47
CA GLY A 10 -13.39 5.73 -6.09
C GLY A 10 -12.93 4.54 -5.27
N GLY A 11 -12.71 4.76 -3.98
CA GLY A 11 -12.23 3.74 -3.05
C GLY A 11 -11.34 4.34 -1.96
N ILE A 12 -10.71 3.47 -1.18
CA ILE A 12 -9.87 3.84 -0.03
C ILE A 12 -8.65 4.72 -0.39
N LEU A 13 -8.22 4.69 -1.65
CA LEU A 13 -7.08 5.47 -2.14
C LEU A 13 -7.46 6.85 -2.69
N GLY A 14 -8.75 7.11 -2.96
CA GLY A 14 -9.22 8.35 -3.61
C GLY A 14 -8.72 9.64 -2.93
N PRO A 15 -8.87 9.80 -1.61
CA PRO A 15 -8.39 11.00 -0.91
C PRO A 15 -6.87 11.21 -1.03
N ILE A 16 -6.10 10.11 -1.05
CA ILE A 16 -4.64 10.16 -1.19
C ILE A 16 -4.29 10.58 -2.62
N GLU A 17 -4.97 10.01 -3.62
CA GLU A 17 -4.80 10.37 -5.04
C GLU A 17 -5.14 11.84 -5.30
N SER A 18 -6.24 12.35 -4.74
CA SER A 18 -6.62 13.77 -4.86
C SER A 18 -5.56 14.70 -4.25
N LEU A 19 -5.05 14.38 -3.06
CA LEU A 19 -3.99 15.18 -2.43
C LEU A 19 -2.70 15.16 -3.27
N LEU A 20 -2.27 13.98 -3.67
CA LEU A 20 -1.06 13.80 -4.48
C LEU A 20 -1.19 14.48 -5.86
N GLY A 21 -2.36 14.40 -6.47
CA GLY A 21 -2.69 15.06 -7.73
C GLY A 21 -2.66 16.59 -7.62
N TRP A 22 -3.20 17.14 -6.52
CA TRP A 22 -3.10 18.57 -6.25
C TRP A 22 -1.65 19.04 -6.11
N ILE A 23 -0.81 18.28 -5.39
CA ILE A 23 0.63 18.56 -5.29
C ILE A 23 1.28 18.50 -6.68
N LEU A 24 0.96 17.49 -7.49
CA LEU A 24 1.51 17.35 -8.84
C LEU A 24 1.16 18.56 -9.72
N ASN A 25 -0.11 18.99 -9.72
CA ASN A 25 -0.57 20.16 -10.47
C ASN A 25 0.14 21.43 -10.00
N ALA A 26 0.24 21.64 -8.69
CA ALA A 26 0.92 22.81 -8.12
C ALA A 26 2.40 22.87 -8.54
N ILE A 27 3.09 21.72 -8.60
CA ILE A 27 4.47 21.66 -9.10
C ILE A 27 4.54 22.01 -10.58
N TYR A 28 3.62 21.49 -11.39
CA TYR A 28 3.57 21.79 -12.82
C TYR A 28 3.34 23.28 -13.07
N GLU A 29 2.31 23.87 -12.44
CA GLU A 29 2.00 25.29 -12.54
C GLU A 29 3.18 26.16 -12.08
N PHE A 30 3.80 25.81 -10.94
CA PHE A 30 4.97 26.53 -10.44
C PHE A 30 6.13 26.51 -11.44
N LEU A 31 6.44 25.36 -12.05
CA LEU A 31 7.48 25.26 -13.06
C LEU A 31 7.11 26.00 -14.36
N SER A 32 5.84 26.00 -14.74
CA SER A 32 5.32 26.76 -15.88
C SER A 32 5.55 28.26 -15.73
N LEU A 33 5.54 28.82 -14.50
CA LEU A 33 5.90 30.22 -14.25
C LEU A 33 7.33 30.57 -14.69
N PHE A 34 8.23 29.59 -14.69
CA PHE A 34 9.62 29.74 -15.15
C PHE A 34 9.83 29.25 -16.59
N GLY A 35 8.75 28.94 -17.32
CA GLY A 35 8.82 28.40 -18.68
C GLY A 35 9.26 26.94 -18.75
N ILE A 36 9.23 26.20 -17.63
CA ILE A 36 9.64 24.79 -17.58
C ILE A 36 8.39 23.90 -17.63
N GLN A 37 8.01 23.49 -18.83
CA GLN A 37 6.88 22.58 -19.05
C GLN A 37 7.38 21.16 -19.35
N ASN A 38 7.90 20.47 -18.33
CA ASN A 38 8.47 19.14 -18.50
C ASN A 38 7.99 18.17 -17.42
N VAL A 39 7.26 17.14 -17.84
CA VAL A 39 6.62 16.18 -16.94
C VAL A 39 7.64 15.31 -16.18
N ALA A 40 8.80 15.00 -16.78
CA ALA A 40 9.84 14.25 -16.09
C ALA A 40 10.40 15.03 -14.88
N ILE A 41 10.64 16.34 -15.03
CA ILE A 41 11.11 17.20 -13.94
C ILE A 41 10.05 17.29 -12.85
N VAL A 42 8.78 17.41 -13.24
CA VAL A 42 7.64 17.41 -12.30
C VAL A 42 7.62 16.13 -11.48
N ILE A 43 7.77 14.95 -12.11
CA ILE A 43 7.84 13.65 -11.41
C ILE A 43 9.02 13.61 -10.42
N ILE A 44 10.20 14.11 -10.80
CA ILE A 44 11.38 14.14 -9.92
C ILE A 44 11.11 15.00 -8.68
N LEU A 45 10.66 16.24 -8.87
CA LEU A 45 10.36 17.16 -7.76
C LEU A 45 9.24 16.63 -6.88
N PHE A 46 8.19 16.10 -7.49
CA PHE A 46 7.08 15.47 -6.79
C PHE A 46 7.56 14.33 -5.89
N THR A 47 8.45 13.47 -6.40
CA THR A 47 9.06 12.39 -5.63
C THR A 47 9.83 12.92 -4.43
N PHE A 48 10.62 13.98 -4.61
CA PHE A 48 11.43 14.57 -3.54
C PHE A 48 10.56 15.22 -2.46
N ILE A 49 9.50 15.92 -2.85
CA ILE A 49 8.56 16.56 -1.94
C ILE A 49 7.82 15.51 -1.10
N VAL A 50 7.24 14.50 -1.74
CA VAL A 50 6.52 13.42 -1.04
C VAL A 50 7.45 12.69 -0.07
N ARG A 51 8.67 12.35 -0.52
CA ARG A 51 9.68 11.71 0.36
C ARG A 51 10.14 12.63 1.48
N GLY A 52 10.24 13.94 1.23
CA GLY A 52 10.53 14.97 2.21
C GLY A 52 9.51 14.99 3.36
N PHE A 53 8.22 14.99 3.03
CA PHE A 53 7.15 14.89 4.03
C PHE A 53 7.19 13.59 4.83
N MET A 54 7.73 12.50 4.26
CA MET A 54 7.89 11.22 4.95
C MET A 54 9.11 11.17 5.89
N ILE A 55 10.03 12.15 5.88
CA ILE A 55 11.24 12.15 6.73
C ILE A 55 10.95 11.88 8.22
N PRO A 56 9.97 12.54 8.88
CA PRO A 56 9.70 12.29 10.30
C PRO A 56 9.27 10.85 10.58
N LEU A 57 8.52 10.25 9.64
CA LEU A 57 8.13 8.85 9.71
C LEU A 57 9.36 7.96 9.54
N THR A 58 10.19 8.22 8.53
CA THR A 58 11.44 7.46 8.29
C THR A 58 12.36 7.50 9.52
N ILE A 59 12.50 8.64 10.20
CA ILE A 59 13.29 8.75 11.45
C ILE A 59 12.73 7.84 12.54
N LYS A 60 11.40 7.79 12.71
CA LYS A 60 10.76 6.88 13.69
C LYS A 60 11.01 5.41 13.33
N GLN A 61 10.94 5.07 12.05
CA GLN A 61 11.22 3.71 11.55
C GLN A 61 12.68 3.33 11.80
N GLN A 62 13.62 4.25 11.58
CA GLN A 62 15.05 4.00 11.84
C GLN A 62 15.38 3.86 13.32
N LYS A 63 14.69 4.59 14.21
CA LYS A 63 14.80 4.38 15.66
C LYS A 63 14.40 2.96 16.06
N PHE A 64 13.31 2.45 15.49
CA PHE A 64 12.91 1.06 15.69
C PHE A 64 13.95 0.08 15.12
N SER A 65 14.50 0.36 13.93
CA SER A 65 15.57 -0.44 13.32
C SER A 65 16.79 -0.58 14.24
N LYS A 66 17.29 0.54 14.81
CA LYS A 66 18.43 0.55 15.75
C LYS A 66 18.12 -0.24 17.03
N LEU A 67 16.89 -0.18 17.52
CA LEU A 67 16.42 -0.97 18.66
C LEU A 67 16.39 -2.47 18.32
N SER A 68 15.88 -2.83 17.15
CA SER A 68 15.88 -4.21 16.65
C SER A 68 17.29 -4.77 16.51
N SER A 69 18.27 -3.98 16.09
CA SER A 69 19.67 -4.39 16.06
C SER A 69 20.20 -4.85 17.43
N LYS A 70 19.80 -4.19 18.54
CA LYS A 70 20.12 -4.64 19.91
C LYS A 70 19.33 -5.88 20.35
N MET A 71 18.10 -6.04 19.89
CA MET A 71 17.23 -7.19 20.22
C MET A 71 17.61 -8.47 19.44
N ASN A 72 18.08 -8.32 18.21
CA ASN A 72 18.33 -9.43 17.28
C ASN A 72 19.20 -10.55 17.87
N PRO A 73 20.30 -10.28 18.60
CA PRO A 73 21.10 -11.35 19.22
C PRO A 73 20.33 -12.17 20.26
N GLU A 74 19.47 -11.55 21.06
CA GLU A 74 18.63 -12.27 22.03
C GLU A 74 17.55 -13.10 21.32
N ILE A 75 16.93 -12.53 20.28
CA ILE A 75 15.95 -13.23 19.44
C ILE A 75 16.59 -14.42 18.72
N SER A 76 17.79 -14.27 18.16
CA SER A 76 18.55 -15.35 17.52
C SER A 76 18.87 -16.49 18.49
N LYS A 77 19.26 -16.19 19.74
CA LYS A 77 19.48 -17.21 20.78
C LYS A 77 18.20 -18.00 21.09
N ILE A 78 17.06 -17.32 21.18
CA ILE A 78 15.76 -17.98 21.37
C ILE A 78 15.46 -18.86 20.15
N GLN A 79 15.63 -18.36 18.93
CA GLN A 79 15.41 -19.16 17.73
C GLN A 79 16.30 -20.41 17.68
N ALA A 80 17.58 -20.29 18.04
CA ALA A 80 18.51 -21.41 18.14
C ALA A 80 18.07 -22.45 19.19
N LYS A 81 17.59 -22.00 20.36
CA LYS A 81 17.07 -22.87 21.45
C LYS A 81 15.88 -23.74 21.03
N TYR A 82 15.08 -23.27 20.07
CA TYR A 82 13.89 -23.96 19.56
C TYR A 82 14.07 -24.52 18.13
N LYS A 83 15.27 -24.45 17.55
CA LYS A 83 15.53 -24.93 16.19
C LYS A 83 15.17 -26.41 16.07
N GLY A 84 14.38 -26.76 15.05
CA GLY A 84 13.93 -28.12 14.79
C GLY A 84 12.73 -28.60 15.62
N LYS A 85 12.28 -27.84 16.63
CA LYS A 85 11.10 -28.17 17.43
C LYS A 85 9.84 -27.66 16.72
N LYS A 86 8.91 -28.58 16.43
CA LYS A 86 7.65 -28.28 15.72
C LYS A 86 6.41 -28.51 16.59
N ASP A 87 6.59 -28.89 17.84
CA ASP A 87 5.49 -29.05 18.79
C ASP A 87 4.84 -27.70 19.13
N GLU A 88 3.52 -27.70 19.25
CA GLU A 88 2.71 -26.50 19.51
C GLU A 88 3.17 -25.76 20.77
N VAL A 89 3.58 -26.51 21.80
CA VAL A 89 4.08 -25.97 23.06
C VAL A 89 5.41 -25.23 22.87
N SER A 90 6.37 -25.82 22.17
CA SER A 90 7.65 -25.16 21.85
C SER A 90 7.45 -23.92 21.00
N LEU A 91 6.55 -23.94 20.01
CA LEU A 91 6.24 -22.78 19.19
C LEU A 91 5.62 -21.64 20.02
N ARG A 92 4.67 -21.95 20.91
CA ARG A 92 4.10 -20.96 21.84
C ARG A 92 5.15 -20.39 22.80
N LYS A 93 6.02 -21.23 23.36
CA LYS A 93 7.13 -20.78 24.22
C LYS A 93 8.11 -19.90 23.47
N GLN A 94 8.48 -20.27 22.24
CA GLN A 94 9.34 -19.45 21.38
C GLN A 94 8.73 -18.07 21.12
N GLN A 95 7.43 -18.00 20.80
CA GLN A 95 6.72 -16.74 20.61
C GLN A 95 6.66 -15.91 21.89
N ALA A 96 6.39 -16.53 23.05
CA ALA A 96 6.33 -15.86 24.34
C ALA A 96 7.70 -15.29 24.78
N GLU A 97 8.78 -16.07 24.67
CA GLU A 97 10.14 -15.62 24.97
C GLU A 97 10.56 -14.48 24.02
N THR A 98 10.26 -14.61 22.72
CA THR A 98 10.51 -13.54 21.73
C THR A 98 9.75 -12.27 22.09
N GLN A 99 8.48 -12.38 22.48
CA GLN A 99 7.66 -11.25 22.90
C GLN A 99 8.19 -10.62 24.19
N ALA A 100 8.72 -11.41 25.13
CA ALA A 100 9.34 -10.90 26.35
C ALA A 100 10.58 -10.05 26.04
N VAL A 101 11.40 -10.46 25.07
CA VAL A 101 12.51 -9.62 24.56
C VAL A 101 11.97 -8.30 24.02
N TYR A 102 10.96 -8.30 23.14
CA TYR A 102 10.37 -7.05 22.66
C TYR A 102 9.89 -6.13 23.80
N GLN A 103 9.27 -6.69 24.85
CA GLN A 103 8.83 -5.94 26.02
C GLN A 103 9.98 -5.38 26.85
N LYS A 104 11.06 -6.15 27.06
CA LYS A 104 12.28 -5.72 27.75
C LYS A 104 12.87 -4.45 27.13
N TYR A 105 12.75 -4.31 25.82
CA TYR A 105 13.25 -3.16 25.06
C TYR A 105 12.18 -2.09 24.79
N GLY A 106 10.96 -2.27 25.30
CA GLY A 106 9.84 -1.34 25.09
C GLY A 106 9.40 -1.24 23.61
N ALA A 107 9.66 -2.27 22.81
CA ALA A 107 9.31 -2.37 21.40
C ALA A 107 8.09 -3.28 21.17
N SER A 108 7.50 -3.20 19.97
CA SER A 108 6.47 -4.13 19.51
C SER A 108 6.89 -4.83 18.21
N PRO A 109 6.53 -6.10 18.00
CA PRO A 109 6.77 -6.79 16.73
C PRO A 109 6.11 -6.09 15.53
N THR A 110 4.95 -5.47 15.75
CA THR A 110 4.16 -4.77 14.71
C THR A 110 4.79 -3.47 14.21
N ALA A 111 5.72 -2.88 14.96
CA ALA A 111 6.40 -1.66 14.52
C ALA A 111 7.32 -1.91 13.31
N GLY A 112 7.73 -3.15 13.06
CA GLY A 112 8.55 -3.53 11.92
C GLY A 112 7.82 -3.60 10.58
N CYS A 113 6.52 -3.92 10.56
CA CYS A 113 5.72 -4.00 9.34
C CYS A 113 4.92 -2.72 9.03
N LEU A 114 4.84 -1.78 9.99
CA LEU A 114 4.20 -0.47 9.80
C LEU A 114 4.70 0.32 8.58
N PRO A 115 6.01 0.34 8.24
CA PRO A 115 6.50 0.99 7.03
C PRO A 115 5.85 0.45 5.77
N LEU A 116 5.71 -0.87 5.67
CA LEU A 116 5.15 -1.53 4.50
C LEU A 116 3.66 -1.19 4.35
N LEU A 117 2.90 -1.23 5.45
CA LEU A 117 1.48 -0.89 5.45
C LEU A 117 1.20 0.55 5.03
N ILE A 118 2.06 1.50 5.39
CA ILE A 118 1.91 2.90 4.99
C ILE A 118 2.43 3.12 3.55
N THR A 119 3.54 2.48 3.20
CA THR A 119 4.19 2.68 1.90
C THR A 119 3.38 2.09 0.75
N LEU A 120 2.72 0.94 0.94
CA LEU A 120 1.97 0.27 -0.13
C LEU A 120 0.81 1.13 -0.69
N PRO A 121 -0.14 1.65 0.12
CA PRO A 121 -1.20 2.54 -0.38
C PRO A 121 -0.66 3.78 -1.09
N ILE A 122 0.39 4.40 -0.53
CA ILE A 122 1.02 5.59 -1.11
C ILE A 122 1.67 5.24 -2.45
N MET A 123 2.36 4.10 -2.55
CA MET A 123 2.97 3.65 -3.80
C MET A 123 1.94 3.42 -4.90
N PHE A 124 0.81 2.78 -4.59
CA PHE A 124 -0.27 2.58 -5.57
C PHE A 124 -0.93 3.89 -5.98
N ALA A 125 -1.16 4.81 -5.04
CA ALA A 125 -1.71 6.13 -5.33
C ALA A 125 -0.74 6.95 -6.22
N LEU A 126 0.56 6.96 -5.90
CA LEU A 126 1.60 7.61 -6.70
C LEU A 126 1.64 7.06 -8.12
N TYR A 127 1.61 5.74 -8.27
CA TYR A 127 1.60 5.09 -9.58
C TYR A 127 0.37 5.51 -10.39
N ARG A 128 -0.83 5.53 -9.79
CA ARG A 128 -2.05 5.99 -10.47
C ARG A 128 -1.96 7.44 -10.92
N VAL A 129 -1.42 8.32 -10.08
CA VAL A 129 -1.22 9.74 -10.39
C VAL A 129 -0.26 9.91 -11.57
N ILE A 130 0.88 9.21 -11.57
CA ILE A 130 1.88 9.27 -12.65
C ILE A 130 1.36 8.65 -13.96
N TYR A 131 0.53 7.62 -13.89
CA TYR A 131 -0.06 7.02 -15.10
C TYR A 131 -1.17 7.85 -15.72
N ASN A 132 -1.84 8.68 -14.91
CA ASN A 132 -3.01 9.45 -15.33
C ASN A 132 -2.75 10.94 -15.11
N ILE A 133 -1.58 11.44 -15.47
CA ILE A 133 -1.21 12.86 -15.28
C ILE A 133 -2.24 13.84 -15.85
N PRO A 134 -2.85 13.60 -17.05
CA PRO A 134 -3.91 14.47 -17.54
C PRO A 134 -5.14 14.55 -16.63
N ALA A 135 -5.34 13.59 -15.72
CA ALA A 135 -6.39 13.61 -14.69
C ALA A 135 -6.16 14.60 -13.56
N TYR A 136 -4.92 15.05 -13.40
CA TYR A 136 -4.50 15.86 -12.27
C TYR A 136 -3.93 17.20 -12.67
N VAL A 137 -3.28 17.29 -13.84
CA VAL A 137 -2.64 18.52 -14.32
C VAL A 137 -3.50 19.20 -15.37
N HIS A 138 -3.98 20.41 -15.08
CA HIS A 138 -4.96 21.10 -15.93
C HIS A 138 -4.43 21.42 -17.33
N ASP A 139 -3.22 21.99 -17.43
CA ASP A 139 -2.65 22.37 -18.73
C ASP A 139 -2.44 21.15 -19.64
N ILE A 140 -2.01 20.04 -19.06
CA ILE A 140 -1.86 18.78 -19.77
C ILE A 140 -3.24 18.24 -20.17
N ASN A 141 -4.22 18.27 -19.26
CA ASN A 141 -5.60 17.87 -19.55
C ASN A 141 -6.13 18.54 -20.82
N GLN A 142 -5.97 19.86 -20.93
CA GLN A 142 -6.49 20.63 -22.07
C GLN A 142 -5.95 20.13 -23.42
N MET A 143 -4.67 19.73 -23.47
CA MET A 143 -4.08 19.17 -24.70
C MET A 143 -4.79 17.90 -25.16
N TYR A 144 -5.21 17.05 -24.23
CA TYR A 144 -5.98 15.84 -24.54
C TYR A 144 -7.47 16.14 -24.78
N SER A 145 -8.06 17.05 -24.02
CA SER A 145 -9.47 17.46 -24.14
C SER A 145 -9.77 18.01 -25.53
N ASN A 146 -8.89 18.82 -26.10
CA ASN A 146 -9.03 19.34 -27.47
C ASN A 146 -9.18 18.23 -28.51
N ILE A 147 -8.39 17.16 -28.38
CA ILE A 147 -8.46 15.99 -29.27
C ILE A 147 -9.73 15.18 -28.98
N ALA A 148 -10.01 14.93 -27.70
CA ALA A 148 -11.14 14.12 -27.26
C ALA A 148 -12.50 14.72 -27.67
N GLU A 149 -12.67 16.03 -27.54
CA GLU A 149 -13.88 16.73 -27.98
C GLU A 149 -14.05 16.68 -29.49
N ALA A 150 -12.97 16.86 -30.26
CA ALA A 150 -13.00 16.74 -31.71
C ALA A 150 -13.38 15.31 -32.17
N ILE A 151 -12.84 14.28 -31.53
CA ILE A 151 -13.18 12.88 -31.79
C ILE A 151 -14.66 12.62 -31.52
N ARG A 152 -15.19 13.11 -30.40
CA ARG A 152 -16.62 12.95 -30.05
C ARG A 152 -17.57 13.62 -31.04
N GLY A 153 -17.11 14.64 -31.77
CA GLY A 153 -17.86 15.26 -32.85
C GLY A 153 -17.96 14.42 -34.13
N THR A 154 -17.30 13.26 -34.19
CA THR A 154 -17.24 12.40 -35.38
C THR A 154 -18.17 11.20 -35.23
N ASN A 155 -18.93 10.87 -36.28
CA ASN A 155 -19.79 9.68 -36.30
C ASN A 155 -18.98 8.39 -36.21
N GLY A 156 -19.45 7.42 -35.41
CA GLY A 156 -18.79 6.12 -35.25
C GLY A 156 -17.54 6.12 -34.37
N TYR A 157 -17.23 7.24 -33.69
CA TYR A 157 -16.04 7.34 -32.84
C TYR A 157 -15.99 6.31 -31.71
N VAL A 158 -17.15 5.88 -31.20
CA VAL A 158 -17.25 4.95 -30.06
C VAL A 158 -16.62 3.61 -30.38
N ASP A 159 -16.92 3.03 -31.54
CA ASP A 159 -16.39 1.73 -31.96
C ASP A 159 -14.88 1.81 -32.21
N ILE A 160 -14.44 2.89 -32.87
CA ILE A 160 -13.03 3.15 -33.14
C ILE A 160 -12.26 3.29 -31.82
N MET A 161 -12.73 4.14 -30.90
CA MET A 161 -12.07 4.37 -29.62
C MET A 161 -12.11 3.13 -28.73
N THR A 162 -13.17 2.32 -28.78
CA THR A 162 -13.25 1.03 -28.08
C THR A 162 -12.19 0.07 -28.59
N SER A 163 -12.05 -0.06 -29.92
CA SER A 163 -11.02 -0.90 -30.53
C SER A 163 -9.60 -0.44 -30.16
N LEU A 164 -9.34 0.87 -30.21
CA LEU A 164 -8.05 1.42 -29.82
C LEU A 164 -7.78 1.24 -28.31
N ALA A 165 -8.80 1.33 -27.46
CA ALA A 165 -8.69 1.10 -26.01
C ALA A 165 -8.21 -0.32 -25.70
N GLU A 166 -8.74 -1.32 -26.40
CA GLU A 166 -8.34 -2.73 -26.21
C GLU A 166 -6.86 -2.95 -26.53
N LYS A 167 -6.33 -2.30 -27.58
CA LYS A 167 -4.91 -2.38 -27.97
C LYS A 167 -3.97 -1.84 -26.89
N VAL A 168 -4.41 -0.87 -26.11
CA VAL A 168 -3.65 -0.32 -24.98
C VAL A 168 -4.00 -0.94 -23.63
N ASN A 169 -4.66 -2.11 -23.63
CA ASN A 169 -5.08 -2.86 -22.44
C ASN A 169 -6.05 -2.07 -21.54
N VAL A 170 -6.79 -1.11 -22.09
CA VAL A 170 -7.88 -0.43 -21.41
C VAL A 170 -9.16 -1.20 -21.72
N LYS A 171 -9.68 -1.94 -20.75
CA LYS A 171 -10.92 -2.68 -20.92
C LYS A 171 -12.08 -1.69 -21.03
N ALA A 172 -12.71 -1.58 -22.20
CA ALA A 172 -13.87 -0.72 -22.39
C ALA A 172 -15.04 -1.09 -21.45
N SER A 173 -15.14 -2.35 -21.04
CA SER A 173 -16.08 -2.83 -20.01
C SER A 173 -15.84 -2.26 -18.61
N SER A 174 -14.72 -1.56 -18.37
CA SER A 174 -14.44 -0.88 -17.11
C SER A 174 -14.95 0.56 -17.05
N PHE A 175 -15.49 1.07 -18.16
CA PHE A 175 -16.22 2.33 -18.18
C PHE A 175 -17.65 2.04 -17.74
N ASN A 176 -17.91 2.14 -16.43
CA ASN A 176 -19.25 1.98 -15.86
C ASN A 176 -20.27 3.01 -16.42
N GLU A 177 -19.78 4.01 -17.16
CA GLU A 177 -20.55 5.04 -17.87
C GLU A 177 -20.39 4.95 -19.39
N VAL A 178 -20.15 3.76 -19.98
CA VAL A 178 -20.77 3.57 -21.30
C VAL A 178 -22.26 3.61 -20.98
N THR A 179 -22.85 4.79 -21.13
CA THR A 179 -24.27 4.99 -20.82
C THR A 179 -25.09 3.94 -21.57
N ALA A 180 -26.30 3.68 -21.09
CA ALA A 180 -27.25 2.78 -21.77
C ALA A 180 -27.47 3.11 -23.27
N ASP A 181 -26.95 4.24 -23.74
CA ASP A 181 -27.01 4.77 -25.12
C ASP A 181 -25.70 4.59 -25.93
N GLY A 182 -24.66 3.96 -25.38
CA GLY A 182 -23.42 3.67 -26.12
C GLY A 182 -22.49 4.88 -26.33
N ILE A 183 -22.41 5.82 -25.39
CA ILE A 183 -21.56 7.03 -25.51
C ILE A 183 -20.32 6.93 -24.61
N ILE A 184 -19.14 7.25 -25.13
CA ILE A 184 -17.89 7.39 -24.36
C ILE A 184 -17.71 8.87 -23.99
N SER A 185 -17.60 9.17 -22.68
CA SER A 185 -17.39 10.55 -22.22
C SER A 185 -16.02 11.11 -22.64
N VAL A 186 -15.87 12.45 -22.69
CA VAL A 186 -14.57 13.12 -22.99
C VAL A 186 -13.47 12.56 -22.09
N ASN A 187 -13.80 12.37 -20.81
CA ASN A 187 -12.87 11.85 -19.81
C ASN A 187 -12.37 10.44 -20.15
N HIS A 188 -13.26 9.55 -20.57
CA HIS A 188 -12.87 8.21 -21.00
C HIS A 188 -12.03 8.23 -22.29
N VAL A 189 -12.32 9.14 -23.23
CA VAL A 189 -11.47 9.33 -24.43
C VAL A 189 -10.07 9.81 -24.03
N ILE A 190 -9.96 10.80 -23.13
CA ILE A 190 -8.67 11.27 -22.60
C ILE A 190 -7.91 10.13 -21.92
N ASP A 191 -8.58 9.31 -21.09
CA ASP A 191 -7.96 8.17 -20.44
C ASP A 191 -7.35 7.20 -21.46
N ILE A 192 -8.05 6.92 -22.56
CA ILE A 192 -7.54 6.08 -23.65
C ILE A 192 -6.33 6.74 -24.33
N LEU A 193 -6.47 8.00 -24.76
CA LEU A 193 -5.41 8.76 -25.43
C LEU A 193 -4.15 8.90 -24.56
N SER A 194 -4.31 9.02 -23.24
CA SER A 194 -3.18 9.12 -22.30
C SER A 194 -2.31 7.85 -22.25
N LYS A 195 -2.82 6.70 -22.70
CA LYS A 195 -2.08 5.44 -22.79
C LYS A 195 -1.45 5.20 -24.16
N PHE A 196 -1.72 6.06 -25.13
CA PHE A 196 -1.19 5.87 -26.47
C PHE A 196 0.32 6.11 -26.49
N LYS A 197 1.01 5.13 -27.08
CA LYS A 197 2.39 5.23 -27.51
C LYS A 197 2.44 5.75 -28.95
N SER A 198 3.66 5.97 -29.45
CA SER A 198 3.89 6.55 -30.79
C SER A 198 3.16 5.82 -31.93
N ASP A 199 3.04 4.49 -31.87
CA ASP A 199 2.31 3.65 -32.83
C ASP A 199 0.78 3.89 -32.78
N GLN A 200 0.21 3.96 -31.59
CA GLN A 200 -1.23 4.16 -31.40
C GLN A 200 -1.67 5.57 -31.80
N TRP A 201 -0.80 6.57 -31.62
CA TRP A 201 -1.01 7.92 -32.16
C TRP A 201 -1.04 7.94 -33.70
N ALA A 202 -0.23 7.12 -34.36
CA ALA A 202 -0.28 6.99 -35.82
C ALA A 202 -1.57 6.31 -36.28
N GLU A 203 -2.00 5.26 -35.59
CA GLU A 203 -3.29 4.62 -35.87
C GLU A 203 -4.49 5.55 -35.65
N LEU A 204 -4.47 6.38 -34.61
CA LEU A 204 -5.52 7.37 -34.36
C LEU A 204 -5.67 8.33 -35.56
N LYS A 205 -4.55 8.83 -36.09
CA LYS A 205 -4.53 9.71 -37.27
C LYS A 205 -5.13 9.04 -38.50
N ASN A 206 -4.85 7.75 -38.70
CA ASN A 206 -5.40 6.98 -39.82
C ASN A 206 -6.92 6.79 -39.69
N ASN A 207 -7.44 6.61 -38.48
CA ASN A 207 -8.87 6.44 -38.24
C ASN A 207 -9.66 7.77 -38.27
N PHE A 208 -9.01 8.91 -38.03
CA PHE A 208 -9.62 10.25 -38.03
C PHE A 208 -8.93 11.23 -38.99
N PRO A 209 -8.97 11.00 -40.31
CA PRO A 209 -8.26 11.82 -41.29
C PRO A 209 -8.76 13.28 -41.36
N SER A 210 -10.00 13.55 -40.97
CA SER A 210 -10.55 14.92 -40.87
C SER A 210 -10.00 15.71 -39.69
N LEU A 211 -9.37 15.05 -38.71
CA LEU A 211 -8.89 15.66 -37.47
C LEU A 211 -7.36 15.80 -37.42
N LEU A 212 -6.65 15.51 -38.52
CA LEU A 212 -5.18 15.47 -38.57
C LEU A 212 -4.55 16.75 -38.00
N THR A 213 -5.02 17.93 -38.40
CA THR A 213 -4.49 19.21 -37.92
C THR A 213 -4.62 19.35 -36.40
N VAL A 214 -5.79 19.02 -35.84
CA VAL A 214 -6.05 19.12 -34.39
C VAL A 214 -5.22 18.10 -33.62
N ILE A 215 -5.12 16.87 -34.15
CA ILE A 215 -4.33 15.80 -33.55
C ILE A 215 -2.84 16.17 -33.58
N ASP A 216 -2.29 16.61 -34.72
CA ASP A 216 -0.88 16.92 -34.88
C ASP A 216 -0.43 18.08 -33.99
N GLN A 217 -1.22 19.15 -33.92
CA GLN A 217 -0.90 20.32 -33.08
C GLN A 217 -0.86 19.95 -31.59
N ASN A 218 -1.87 19.23 -31.10
CA ASN A 218 -1.93 18.85 -29.69
C ASN A 218 -0.95 17.72 -29.36
N TYR A 219 -0.74 16.76 -30.27
CA TYR A 219 0.27 15.71 -30.11
C TYR A 219 1.68 16.29 -30.03
N ALA A 220 2.01 17.32 -30.82
CA ALA A 220 3.30 18.00 -30.72
C ALA A 220 3.52 18.62 -29.32
N ASN A 221 2.49 19.24 -28.76
CA ASN A 221 2.54 19.78 -27.39
C ASN A 221 2.69 18.67 -26.35
N ILE A 222 1.88 17.60 -26.44
CA ILE A 222 1.95 16.42 -25.57
C ILE A 222 3.34 15.79 -25.64
N SER A 223 3.91 15.64 -26.83
CA SER A 223 5.24 15.07 -27.03
C SER A 223 6.33 15.97 -26.46
N SER A 224 6.20 17.29 -26.63
CA SER A 224 7.15 18.28 -26.09
C SER A 224 7.23 18.22 -24.56
N VAL A 225 6.08 18.22 -23.86
CA VAL A 225 6.06 18.20 -22.39
C VAL A 225 6.52 16.87 -21.81
N ASN A 226 6.37 15.78 -22.56
CA ASN A 226 6.79 14.44 -22.16
C ASN A 226 8.21 14.09 -22.62
N ARG A 227 8.91 15.01 -23.30
CA ARG A 227 10.28 14.77 -23.76
C ARG A 227 11.25 14.64 -22.58
N PHE A 228 12.13 13.68 -22.69
CA PHE A 228 13.19 13.39 -21.73
C PHE A 228 14.56 13.32 -22.43
N ILE A 229 15.61 13.10 -21.65
CA ILE A 229 17.01 13.14 -22.08
C ILE A 229 17.25 12.28 -23.33
N GLY A 230 17.98 12.84 -24.31
CA GLY A 230 18.38 12.14 -25.54
C GLY A 230 17.23 11.74 -26.45
N GLY A 231 16.12 12.49 -26.43
CA GLY A 231 14.99 12.28 -27.34
C GLY A 231 13.99 11.22 -26.88
N LEU A 232 14.18 10.66 -25.68
CA LEU A 232 13.20 9.75 -25.07
C LEU A 232 11.89 10.47 -24.78
N ASN A 233 10.78 9.72 -24.76
CA ASN A 233 9.49 10.22 -24.30
C ASN A 233 9.03 9.39 -23.10
N ILE A 234 8.59 10.05 -22.02
CA ILE A 234 8.28 9.35 -20.76
C ILE A 234 7.10 8.37 -20.83
N ILE A 235 6.25 8.47 -21.86
CA ILE A 235 5.11 7.57 -22.08
C ILE A 235 5.53 6.24 -22.72
N ASP A 236 6.69 6.23 -23.39
CA ASP A 236 7.23 5.05 -24.05
C ASP A 236 8.05 4.20 -23.07
N ALA A 237 8.26 2.94 -23.43
CA ALA A 237 9.18 2.07 -22.70
C ALA A 237 10.64 2.42 -23.07
N PRO A 238 11.61 2.25 -22.15
CA PRO A 238 13.00 2.63 -22.39
C PRO A 238 13.68 1.89 -23.55
N GLY A 239 13.33 0.61 -23.78
CA GLY A 239 14.01 -0.22 -24.76
C GLY A 239 15.49 -0.50 -24.41
N PHE A 240 16.23 -1.08 -25.36
CA PHE A 240 17.62 -1.49 -25.17
C PHE A 240 18.65 -0.45 -25.64
N SER A 241 18.23 0.56 -26.40
CA SER A 241 19.13 1.57 -26.96
C SER A 241 19.49 2.64 -25.95
N PHE A 242 20.67 3.24 -26.10
CA PHE A 242 21.05 4.43 -25.34
C PHE A 242 20.23 5.66 -25.79
N PRO A 243 19.77 6.52 -24.87
CA PRO A 243 19.96 6.46 -23.42
C PRO A 243 18.89 5.67 -22.65
N GLY A 244 17.89 5.09 -23.32
CA GLY A 244 16.76 4.40 -22.68
C GLY A 244 17.17 3.29 -21.72
N ILE A 245 18.15 2.45 -22.11
CA ILE A 245 18.67 1.37 -21.26
C ILE A 245 19.27 1.84 -19.92
N LEU A 246 19.65 3.12 -19.80
CA LEU A 246 20.14 3.66 -18.54
C LEU A 246 19.07 3.67 -17.45
N ILE A 247 17.78 3.83 -17.80
CA ILE A 247 16.70 3.91 -16.81
C ILE A 247 16.60 2.64 -15.95
N PRO A 248 16.45 1.42 -16.50
CA PRO A 248 16.42 0.21 -15.70
C PRO A 248 17.74 -0.09 -15.00
N ILE A 249 18.89 0.22 -15.62
CA ILE A 249 20.22 0.03 -15.00
C ILE A 249 20.37 0.92 -13.77
N LEU A 250 20.02 2.21 -13.88
CA LEU A 250 20.10 3.15 -12.77
C LEU A 250 19.09 2.80 -11.67
N ALA A 251 17.88 2.38 -12.03
CA ALA A 251 16.88 1.97 -11.05
C ALA A 251 17.38 0.77 -10.23
N ALA A 252 17.87 -0.28 -10.89
CA ALA A 252 18.43 -1.44 -10.23
C ALA A 252 19.69 -1.10 -9.41
N GLY A 253 20.64 -0.37 -10.01
CA GLY A 253 21.91 -0.02 -9.38
C GLY A 253 21.73 0.86 -8.14
N LEU A 254 20.94 1.94 -8.24
CA LEU A 254 20.68 2.81 -7.10
C LEU A 254 19.88 2.09 -6.01
N GLN A 255 18.92 1.26 -6.38
CA GLN A 255 18.15 0.52 -5.39
C GLN A 255 18.99 -0.55 -4.68
N PHE A 256 19.94 -1.17 -5.38
CA PHE A 256 20.92 -2.06 -4.76
C PHE A 256 21.79 -1.31 -3.74
N ILE A 257 22.30 -0.12 -4.10
CA ILE A 257 23.08 0.75 -3.19
C ILE A 257 22.23 1.13 -1.97
N GLN A 258 20.99 1.56 -2.17
CA GLN A 258 20.03 1.89 -1.11
C GLN A 258 19.78 0.70 -0.17
N GLY A 259 19.58 -0.50 -0.73
CA GLY A 259 19.37 -1.74 0.03
C GLY A 259 20.58 -2.10 0.90
N LYS A 260 21.80 -2.01 0.33
CA LYS A 260 23.05 -2.24 1.05
C LYS A 260 23.26 -1.26 2.20
N GLN A 261 22.94 0.02 1.99
CA GLN A 261 23.02 1.04 3.04
C GLN A 261 22.08 0.73 4.21
N THR A 262 20.92 0.14 3.94
CA THR A 262 19.96 -0.25 4.98
C THR A 262 20.40 -1.51 5.73
N GLN A 263 21.02 -2.48 5.04
CA GLN A 263 21.58 -3.69 5.67
C GLN A 263 22.70 -3.41 6.66
N ALA A 264 23.54 -2.39 6.40
CA ALA A 264 24.64 -2.03 7.29
C ALA A 264 24.18 -1.71 8.72
N LEU A 265 22.93 -1.29 8.92
CA LEU A 265 22.36 -0.99 10.24
C LEU A 265 21.85 -2.22 11.01
N ASN A 266 21.52 -3.30 10.28
CA ASN A 266 21.00 -4.55 10.84
C ASN A 266 21.81 -5.73 10.29
N PRO A 267 23.00 -6.02 10.87
CA PRO A 267 23.84 -7.10 10.40
C PRO A 267 23.07 -8.43 10.41
N THR A 268 23.11 -9.13 9.28
CA THR A 268 22.37 -10.36 9.05
C THR A 268 23.00 -11.54 9.78
N ASP A 269 22.25 -12.17 10.68
CA ASP A 269 22.54 -13.51 11.19
C ASP A 269 21.96 -14.56 10.22
N LYS A 270 22.80 -15.37 9.56
CA LYS A 270 22.37 -16.32 8.51
C LYS A 270 21.38 -17.37 9.00
N ASP A 271 21.35 -17.67 10.30
CA ASP A 271 20.47 -18.68 10.89
C ASP A 271 19.09 -18.15 11.27
N ASN A 272 18.87 -16.82 11.20
CA ASN A 272 17.59 -16.21 11.54
C ASN A 272 16.65 -16.16 10.31
N PRO A 273 15.44 -16.74 10.37
CA PRO A 273 14.47 -16.65 9.27
C PRO A 273 14.13 -15.19 8.87
N MET A 274 14.11 -14.27 9.84
CA MET A 274 13.79 -12.86 9.60
C MET A 274 14.88 -12.13 8.80
N SER A 275 16.15 -12.46 9.05
CA SER A 275 17.28 -11.86 8.35
C SER A 275 17.40 -12.41 6.92
N SER A 276 17.03 -13.68 6.72
CA SER A 276 17.00 -14.32 5.40
C SER A 276 15.95 -13.68 4.50
N THR A 277 14.75 -13.38 5.01
CA THR A 277 13.75 -12.60 4.28
C THR A 277 14.28 -11.22 3.87
N MET A 278 14.98 -10.53 4.78
CA MET A 278 15.57 -9.21 4.49
C MET A 278 16.66 -9.29 3.41
N ASN A 279 17.51 -10.31 3.45
CA ASN A 279 18.55 -10.52 2.43
C ASN A 279 17.97 -10.81 1.05
N THR A 280 16.93 -11.65 0.98
CA THR A 280 16.21 -11.92 -0.26
C THR A 280 15.60 -10.63 -0.79
N MET A 281 14.95 -9.83 0.06
CA MET A 281 14.37 -8.55 -0.34
C MET A 281 15.43 -7.59 -0.90
N ASN A 282 16.58 -7.43 -0.24
CA ASN A 282 17.62 -6.50 -0.70
C ASN A 282 18.37 -6.99 -1.96
N THR A 283 18.34 -8.28 -2.26
CA THR A 283 19.02 -8.85 -3.43
C THR A 283 18.08 -8.92 -4.64
N VAL A 284 16.84 -9.37 -4.44
CA VAL A 284 15.90 -9.63 -5.52
C VAL A 284 15.19 -8.36 -5.97
N MET A 285 14.84 -7.45 -5.05
CA MET A 285 14.03 -6.28 -5.39
C MET A 285 14.72 -5.31 -6.38
N PRO A 286 16.04 -5.06 -6.31
CA PRO A 286 16.75 -4.30 -7.35
C PRO A 286 16.71 -4.93 -8.75
N ILE A 287 16.75 -6.27 -8.84
CA ILE A 287 16.66 -6.96 -10.12
C ILE A 287 15.24 -6.81 -10.69
N MET A 288 14.23 -6.98 -9.82
CA MET A 288 12.83 -6.80 -10.19
C MET A 288 12.50 -5.37 -10.60
N SER A 289 13.07 -4.36 -9.94
CA SER A 289 12.85 -2.96 -10.34
C SER A 289 13.50 -2.65 -11.67
N GLY A 290 14.70 -3.16 -11.95
CA GLY A 290 15.30 -3.07 -13.28
C GLY A 290 14.40 -3.71 -14.35
N PHE A 291 13.87 -4.90 -14.08
CA PHE A 291 12.93 -5.58 -14.97
C PHE A 291 11.63 -4.78 -15.18
N PHE A 292 11.03 -4.26 -14.10
CA PHE A 292 9.80 -3.47 -14.21
C PHE A 292 10.03 -2.13 -14.91
N CYS A 293 11.13 -1.43 -14.61
CA CYS A 293 11.52 -0.21 -15.33
C CYS A 293 11.71 -0.46 -16.82
N PHE A 294 12.14 -1.66 -17.21
CA PHE A 294 12.30 -2.02 -18.60
C PHE A 294 10.94 -2.23 -19.30
N MET A 295 9.97 -2.81 -18.60
CA MET A 295 8.66 -3.15 -19.17
C MET A 295 7.63 -2.01 -19.12
N LEU A 296 7.77 -1.11 -18.14
CA LEU A 296 6.84 -0.01 -17.90
C LEU A 296 7.33 1.29 -18.59
N PRO A 297 6.45 2.31 -18.75
CA PRO A 297 6.83 3.61 -19.28
C PRO A 297 7.96 4.25 -18.49
N ILE A 298 8.82 5.00 -19.19
CA ILE A 298 9.99 5.67 -18.63
C ILE A 298 9.62 6.58 -17.45
N GLY A 299 8.44 7.21 -17.44
CA GLY A 299 7.97 8.04 -16.32
C GLY A 299 7.98 7.31 -14.97
N VAL A 300 7.65 6.02 -14.96
CA VAL A 300 7.71 5.16 -13.75
C VAL A 300 9.14 4.89 -13.33
N GLY A 301 10.02 4.63 -14.31
CA GLY A 301 11.44 4.44 -14.07
C GLY A 301 12.10 5.68 -13.49
N ILE A 302 11.74 6.87 -13.98
CA ILE A 302 12.21 8.16 -13.43
C ILE A 302 11.81 8.30 -11.96
N TYR A 303 10.55 7.97 -11.61
CA TYR A 303 10.11 7.95 -10.22
C TYR A 303 10.95 7.01 -9.34
N TRP A 304 11.26 5.80 -9.83
CA TRP A 304 12.09 4.86 -9.09
C TRP A 304 13.54 5.35 -8.92
N VAL A 305 14.15 5.88 -9.97
CA VAL A 305 15.51 6.43 -9.95
C VAL A 305 15.58 7.61 -8.97
N ALA A 306 14.67 8.58 -9.10
CA ALA A 306 14.59 9.74 -8.21
C ALA A 306 14.35 9.32 -6.75
N GLY A 307 13.43 8.37 -6.52
CA GLY A 307 13.11 7.86 -5.19
C GLY A 307 14.29 7.15 -4.53
N SER A 308 15.03 6.33 -5.27
CA SER A 308 16.23 5.66 -4.78
C SER A 308 17.34 6.67 -4.47
N LEU A 309 17.56 7.65 -5.35
CA LEU A 309 18.54 8.71 -5.12
C LEU A 309 18.22 9.52 -3.86
N PHE A 310 16.97 9.98 -3.73
CA PHE A 310 16.53 10.71 -2.54
C PHE A 310 16.74 9.87 -1.29
N ALA A 311 16.37 8.59 -1.33
CA ALA A 311 16.49 7.71 -0.18
C ALA A 311 17.95 7.47 0.22
N ILE A 312 18.89 7.35 -0.72
CA ILE A 312 20.32 7.24 -0.41
C ILE A 312 20.80 8.48 0.35
N ILE A 313 20.47 9.67 -0.16
CA ILE A 313 20.82 10.96 0.45
C ILE A 313 20.17 11.08 1.84
N GLN A 314 18.86 10.82 1.92
CA GLN A 314 18.08 10.84 3.15
C GLN A 314 18.68 9.88 4.19
N GLN A 315 19.00 8.66 3.79
CA GLN A 315 19.55 7.64 4.67
C GLN A 315 20.93 8.05 5.20
N PHE A 316 21.76 8.69 4.38
CA PHE A 316 23.03 9.25 4.84
C PHE A 316 22.82 10.33 5.91
N ILE A 317 21.88 11.26 5.69
CA ILE A 317 21.55 12.32 6.66
C ILE A 317 20.99 11.73 7.95
N ILE A 318 20.05 10.79 7.87
CA ILE A 318 19.43 10.21 9.06
C ILE A 318 20.45 9.34 9.83
N ASN A 319 21.31 8.57 9.15
CA ASN A 319 22.37 7.81 9.82
C ASN A 319 23.26 8.72 10.67
N LYS A 320 23.72 9.84 10.09
CA LYS A 320 24.51 10.85 10.80
C LYS A 320 23.76 11.46 11.99
N HIS A 321 22.45 11.64 11.89
CA HIS A 321 21.63 12.08 13.02
C HIS A 321 21.48 10.98 14.09
N MET A 322 21.34 9.72 13.68
CA MET A 322 21.11 8.58 14.56
C MET A 322 22.35 8.15 15.35
N GLU A 323 23.56 8.47 14.90
CA GLU A 323 24.80 8.30 15.68
C GLU A 323 24.75 9.08 17.01
N LYS A 324 24.13 10.25 17.01
CA LYS A 324 23.97 11.11 18.19
C LYS A 324 22.87 10.63 19.14
N VAL A 325 22.06 9.66 18.73
CA VAL A 325 20.95 9.14 19.54
C VAL A 325 21.47 8.00 20.42
N ASP A 326 21.50 8.27 21.72
CA ASP A 326 21.73 7.25 22.75
C ASP A 326 20.58 6.23 22.74
N VAL A 327 20.94 4.98 22.45
CA VAL A 327 19.98 3.87 22.34
C VAL A 327 19.51 3.43 23.72
N ASP A 328 20.35 3.54 24.75
CA ASP A 328 20.02 3.08 26.10
C ASP A 328 19.03 4.04 26.76
N ALA A 329 19.24 5.35 26.62
CA ALA A 329 18.24 6.35 26.98
C ALA A 329 16.91 6.18 26.21
N LEU A 330 16.97 5.74 24.94
CA LEU A 330 15.76 5.46 24.15
C LEU A 330 15.00 4.23 24.67
N ILE A 331 15.71 3.17 25.04
CA ILE A 331 15.15 1.96 25.64
C ILE A 331 14.46 2.32 26.96
N GLU A 332 15.15 3.03 27.85
CA GLU A 332 14.61 3.44 29.14
C GLU A 332 13.30 4.24 28.96
N LYS A 333 13.31 5.23 28.07
CA LYS A 333 12.12 6.03 27.77
C LYS A 333 10.96 5.20 27.20
N ASN A 334 11.25 4.21 26.36
CA ASN A 334 10.22 3.34 25.78
C ASN A 334 9.64 2.39 26.83
N VAL A 335 10.48 1.79 27.69
CA VAL A 335 10.08 0.94 28.80
C VAL A 335 9.23 1.72 29.81
N MET A 336 9.66 2.93 30.20
CA MET A 336 8.88 3.81 31.07
C MET A 336 7.50 4.13 30.50
N LYS A 337 7.41 4.43 29.19
CA LYS A 337 6.13 4.68 28.51
C LYS A 337 5.26 3.42 28.45
N ALA A 338 5.85 2.27 28.18
CA ALA A 338 5.14 0.99 28.16
C ALA A 338 4.57 0.66 29.54
N ASN A 339 5.36 0.81 30.60
CA ASN A 339 4.95 0.58 31.99
C ASN A 339 3.85 1.55 32.43
N LYS A 340 3.96 2.85 32.08
CA LYS A 340 2.88 3.83 32.31
C LYS A 340 1.59 3.42 31.58
N ARG A 341 1.69 2.88 30.36
CA ARG A 341 0.51 2.38 29.61
C ARG A 341 -0.10 1.14 30.27
N LYS A 342 0.71 0.19 30.73
CA LYS A 342 0.26 -1.01 31.46
C LYS A 342 -0.45 -0.64 32.77
N ALA A 343 0.14 0.28 33.55
CA ALA A 343 -0.45 0.78 34.79
C ALA A 343 -1.82 1.44 34.57
N LYS A 344 -1.98 2.24 33.48
CA LYS A 344 -3.28 2.82 33.09
C LYS A 344 -4.34 1.78 32.72
N LEU A 345 -3.92 0.58 32.32
CA LEU A 345 -4.81 -0.52 31.94
C LEU A 345 -5.06 -1.51 33.09
N GLY A 346 -4.53 -1.24 34.30
CA GLY A 346 -4.64 -2.15 35.44
C GLY A 346 -3.86 -3.46 35.28
N ILE A 347 -2.90 -3.51 34.35
CA ILE A 347 -2.07 -4.69 34.07
C ILE A 347 -0.76 -4.53 34.85
N ASP A 348 -0.40 -5.53 35.64
CA ASP A 348 0.88 -5.56 36.38
C ASP A 348 2.05 -5.40 35.38
N PRO A 349 2.96 -4.42 35.60
CA PRO A 349 4.12 -4.19 34.74
C PRO A 349 5.02 -5.42 34.56
N ASN A 350 5.09 -6.28 35.58
CA ASN A 350 5.98 -7.44 35.67
C ASN A 350 5.27 -8.78 35.42
N ALA A 351 3.94 -8.82 35.29
CA ALA A 351 3.24 -10.06 34.97
C ALA A 351 3.71 -10.58 33.60
N SER A 352 4.18 -11.83 33.59
CA SER A 352 4.64 -12.46 32.35
C SER A 352 3.46 -12.64 31.40
N MET A 353 3.70 -12.60 30.09
CA MET A 353 2.66 -12.91 29.10
C MET A 353 2.04 -14.29 29.32
N GLU A 354 2.78 -15.22 29.93
CA GLU A 354 2.31 -16.55 30.29
C GLU A 354 1.35 -16.51 31.48
N GLU A 355 1.55 -15.60 32.43
CA GLU A 355 0.65 -15.37 33.56
C GLU A 355 -0.63 -14.63 33.16
N LEU A 356 -0.51 -13.67 32.22
CA LEU A 356 -1.64 -12.96 31.61
C LEU A 356 -2.45 -13.87 30.68
N ALA A 357 -1.77 -14.71 29.88
CA ALA A 357 -2.40 -15.74 29.06
C ALA A 357 -3.11 -16.78 29.95
N LYS A 358 -2.46 -17.28 31.02
CA LYS A 358 -3.09 -18.17 32.00
C LYS A 358 -4.29 -17.55 32.72
N LYS A 359 -4.25 -16.25 33.03
CA LYS A 359 -5.43 -15.53 33.55
C LYS A 359 -6.58 -15.45 32.55
N GLN A 360 -6.28 -15.32 31.24
CA GLN A 360 -7.29 -15.31 30.18
C GLN A 360 -7.74 -16.72 29.75
N THR A 361 -6.93 -17.76 29.92
CA THR A 361 -7.27 -19.17 29.61
C THR A 361 -7.75 -19.95 30.82
N ARG A 362 -7.79 -19.37 32.03
CA ARG A 362 -8.39 -19.97 33.24
C ARG A 362 -9.89 -20.28 33.07
N SER A 363 -10.55 -19.71 32.06
CA SER A 363 -11.91 -20.09 31.67
C SER A 363 -11.98 -21.27 30.69
N ILE A 364 -10.84 -21.91 30.35
CA ILE A 364 -10.74 -23.02 29.39
C ILE A 364 -10.16 -24.30 30.04
N GLU A 365 -9.38 -24.22 31.11
CA GLU A 365 -8.89 -25.40 31.84
C GLU A 365 -9.85 -25.80 32.98
N VAL A 366 -10.81 -26.66 32.68
CA VAL A 366 -11.32 -27.64 33.66
C VAL A 366 -10.47 -28.90 33.50
N PRO A 367 -9.92 -29.48 34.59
CA PRO A 367 -9.11 -30.70 34.48
C PRO A 367 -10.01 -31.85 34.02
N VAL A 368 -9.71 -32.44 32.87
CA VAL A 368 -10.28 -33.73 32.48
C VAL A 368 -9.48 -34.80 33.22
N GLU A 369 -9.87 -35.08 34.46
CA GLU A 369 -9.45 -36.32 35.12
C GLU A 369 -10.29 -37.49 34.60
N ASN A 370 -9.55 -38.52 34.17
CA ASN A 370 -9.96 -39.83 33.70
C ASN A 370 -11.39 -40.28 34.06
N VAL A 371 -12.26 -40.38 33.05
CA VAL A 371 -13.40 -41.32 33.10
C VAL A 371 -13.54 -41.99 31.73
N ASN A 372 -12.93 -43.16 31.62
CA ASN A 372 -13.39 -44.15 30.66
C ASN A 372 -14.72 -44.72 31.15
N THR A 373 -15.70 -44.77 30.23
CA THR A 373 -16.91 -45.60 30.26
C THR A 373 -17.84 -45.47 31.47
N SER A 374 -18.91 -44.66 31.33
CA SER A 374 -20.28 -45.19 31.13
C SER A 374 -21.30 -44.04 31.14
N THR A 375 -22.06 -44.01 30.06
CA THR A 375 -23.22 -43.16 29.77
C THR A 375 -24.37 -43.38 30.76
N SER A 376 -25.27 -42.40 30.79
CA SER A 376 -26.56 -42.36 31.51
C SER A 376 -26.47 -42.05 32.99
N ASN A 377 -26.73 -40.78 33.35
CA ASN A 377 -27.51 -40.36 34.52
C ASN A 377 -27.55 -38.83 34.71
N TYR A 378 -26.72 -38.05 34.02
CA TYR A 378 -26.75 -36.58 34.15
C TYR A 378 -27.93 -35.89 33.42
N ALA A 379 -28.62 -36.59 32.52
CA ALA A 379 -29.77 -36.06 31.80
C ALA A 379 -31.07 -35.97 32.65
N ASN A 380 -31.13 -36.63 33.81
CA ASN A 380 -32.36 -36.70 34.62
C ASN A 380 -32.33 -35.91 35.94
N ALA A 381 -31.19 -35.34 36.35
CA ALA A 381 -31.10 -34.59 37.61
C ALA A 381 -31.35 -33.08 37.48
N VAL A 382 -31.23 -32.49 36.28
CA VAL A 382 -31.41 -31.02 36.08
C VAL A 382 -32.87 -30.65 35.79
N LYS A 383 -33.77 -31.62 35.62
CA LYS A 383 -35.19 -31.37 35.31
C LYS A 383 -36.07 -30.99 36.51
N LYS A 384 -35.53 -30.90 37.74
CA LYS A 384 -36.38 -30.78 38.95
C LYS A 384 -36.34 -29.46 39.73
N ASN A 385 -35.52 -28.46 39.39
CA ASN A 385 -35.44 -27.24 40.21
C ASN A 385 -35.29 -25.92 39.41
N TYR A 386 -36.14 -25.67 38.42
CA TYR A 386 -36.28 -24.30 37.91
C TYR A 386 -37.75 -23.99 37.59
N GLU A 387 -38.43 -23.36 38.54
CA GLU A 387 -39.68 -22.64 38.27
C GLU A 387 -39.36 -21.31 37.58
N PRO A 388 -40.08 -20.93 36.51
CA PRO A 388 -39.80 -19.71 35.78
C PRO A 388 -40.43 -18.51 36.50
N SER A 389 -39.61 -17.55 36.93
CA SER A 389 -40.10 -16.23 37.33
C SER A 389 -40.44 -15.42 36.07
N ASP A 390 -41.70 -15.00 35.96
CA ASP A 390 -42.26 -14.18 34.88
C ASP A 390 -41.42 -12.92 34.59
N TYR A 391 -40.77 -12.90 33.42
CA TYR A 391 -40.24 -11.66 32.85
C TYR A 391 -41.15 -11.20 31.71
N LYS A 392 -41.88 -10.10 31.95
CA LYS A 392 -42.80 -9.49 30.98
C LYS A 392 -42.02 -8.90 29.79
N LYS A 393 -42.47 -9.30 28.60
CA LYS A 393 -41.95 -8.91 27.28
C LYS A 393 -42.30 -7.44 27.00
N GLY A 394 -41.29 -6.58 26.85
CA GLY A 394 -41.45 -5.24 26.29
C GLY A 394 -41.14 -5.28 24.79
N ASP A 395 -42.05 -4.78 23.95
CA ASP A 395 -41.85 -4.61 22.51
C ASP A 395 -40.84 -3.47 22.27
N GLU A 396 -39.55 -3.81 22.27
CA GLU A 396 -38.50 -2.89 21.80
C GLU A 396 -38.30 -3.04 20.29
N SER A 397 -38.52 -1.94 19.57
CA SER A 397 -38.20 -1.81 18.14
C SER A 397 -36.68 -1.67 17.97
N TYR A 398 -36.03 -2.72 17.49
CA TYR A 398 -34.60 -2.71 17.23
C TYR A 398 -34.29 -2.09 15.86
N LYS A 399 -33.27 -1.22 15.81
CA LYS A 399 -32.80 -0.59 14.58
C LYS A 399 -32.38 -1.67 13.56
N ALA A 400 -32.94 -1.60 12.35
CA ALA A 400 -32.68 -2.57 11.29
C ALA A 400 -31.18 -2.67 10.98
N GLY A 401 -30.63 -3.89 11.00
CA GLY A 401 -29.21 -4.18 10.76
C GLY A 401 -28.31 -4.22 12.00
N SER A 402 -28.84 -3.94 13.20
CA SER A 402 -28.08 -4.09 14.46
C SER A 402 -27.91 -5.56 14.86
N ILE A 403 -26.84 -5.86 15.61
CA ILE A 403 -26.54 -7.20 16.13
C ILE A 403 -27.70 -7.74 16.98
N SER A 404 -28.37 -6.86 17.74
CA SER A 404 -29.57 -7.18 18.52
C SER A 404 -30.78 -7.54 17.65
N ALA A 405 -30.96 -6.89 16.48
CA ALA A 405 -32.00 -7.29 15.52
C ALA A 405 -31.74 -8.67 14.90
N TYR A 406 -30.47 -8.98 14.57
CA TYR A 406 -30.09 -10.29 14.04
C TYR A 406 -30.22 -11.42 15.08
N ALA A 407 -29.86 -11.16 16.34
CA ALA A 407 -30.04 -12.12 17.42
C ALA A 407 -31.52 -12.44 17.66
N ASN A 408 -32.41 -11.44 17.57
CA ASN A 408 -33.86 -11.65 17.74
C ASN A 408 -34.48 -12.41 16.56
N LEU A 409 -34.00 -12.19 15.33
CA LEU A 409 -34.41 -12.95 14.14
C LEU A 409 -34.02 -14.44 14.23
N LEU A 410 -32.86 -14.75 14.81
CA LEU A 410 -32.41 -16.13 15.01
C LEU A 410 -33.22 -16.84 16.10
N ASN A 411 -33.64 -16.11 17.14
CA ASN A 411 -34.48 -16.65 18.21
C ASN A 411 -35.89 -17.02 17.70
N ASN A 412 -36.49 -16.21 16.83
CA ASN A 412 -37.77 -16.53 16.20
C ASN A 412 -37.69 -17.65 15.15
N ARG A 413 -36.50 -17.92 14.58
CA ARG A 413 -36.31 -18.99 13.57
C ARG A 413 -36.35 -20.39 14.18
N ASN A 414 -36.00 -20.55 15.45
CA ASN A 414 -36.04 -21.84 16.14
C ASN A 414 -37.46 -22.25 16.58
N ASN A 415 -38.41 -21.32 16.61
CA ASN A 415 -39.80 -21.60 17.00
C ASN A 415 -40.73 -21.98 15.84
N ASN A 416 -40.27 -21.91 14.58
CA ASN A 416 -41.06 -22.28 13.39
C ASN A 416 -40.39 -23.41 12.58
N LYS A 417 -39.97 -24.49 13.27
CA LYS A 417 -39.79 -25.80 12.64
C LYS A 417 -40.96 -26.68 13.03
N GLY A 418 -42.03 -26.59 12.26
CA GLY A 418 -43.20 -27.45 12.38
C GLY A 418 -44.44 -26.77 11.84
N ASP A 419 -44.61 -26.76 10.52
CA ASP A 419 -45.82 -27.33 9.92
C ASP A 419 -45.71 -27.38 8.39
N LYS A 420 -45.85 -28.63 7.90
CA LYS A 420 -45.97 -29.16 6.53
C LYS A 420 -44.74 -29.19 5.63
#